data_AF-A7T182-F1
#
_entry.id   AF-A7T182-F1
#
_cell.length_a   1.000
_cell.length_b   1.000
_cell.length_c   1.000
_cell.angle_alpha   90.00
_cell.angle_beta   90.00
_cell.angle_gamma   90.00
#
_symmetry.space_group_name_H-M   'P 1'
#
loop_
_entity.id
_entity.type
_entity.pdbx_description
1 polymer ?
#
loop_
_entity_poly.entity_id
_entity_poly.type
_entity_poly.pdbx_seq_one_letter_code
_entity_poly.pdbx_strand_id
1 'polypeptide(L)'
;MISGNLANCIRYFPTQALNFAFKDQVKALFKPKKTDSNAIKFSKNIASGGAAGAMSLFFVYSLDYCRTRLANDAKVGKKGGERQFNGMIDVYKKTIASDGLVGLYRGFVISCVGIIVYRGFYFGLYDTLKPILLGEDAGVVISFVLGYGVTVSAGLASYPIDTIRRRMMMTSGEAVKYKGSIDCTIQILKKEGAMSLMKGAGANILRGMAGAGVLAGFDKFKELYVN
;
A
#
# COMPACT_ATOMS: atom_id res chain seq x y z
N MET A 1 8.33 -22.41 -4.19
CA MET A 1 9.01 -21.09 -4.28
C MET A 1 8.16 -20.23 -5.24
N ILE A 2 7.93 -18.94 -4.98
CA ILE A 2 7.06 -18.02 -5.78
C ILE A 2 5.53 -18.12 -5.56
N SER A 3 5.05 -18.54 -4.38
CA SER A 3 3.61 -18.46 -4.04
C SER A 3 3.20 -16.99 -3.81
N GLY A 4 2.60 -16.34 -4.81
CA GLY A 4 2.08 -14.96 -4.74
C GLY A 4 2.85 -13.91 -5.54
N ASN A 5 4.06 -14.20 -6.05
CA ASN A 5 4.78 -13.23 -6.89
C ASN A 5 4.15 -13.06 -8.28
N LEU A 6 3.49 -14.11 -8.80
CA LEU A 6 2.72 -14.01 -10.04
C LEU A 6 1.66 -12.91 -9.97
N ALA A 7 0.97 -12.79 -8.83
CA ALA A 7 0.02 -11.69 -8.60
C ALA A 7 0.72 -10.31 -8.59
N ASN A 8 1.98 -10.22 -8.17
CA ASN A 8 2.75 -8.97 -8.26
C ASN A 8 3.04 -8.58 -9.72
N CYS A 9 3.47 -9.55 -10.53
CA CYS A 9 3.77 -9.32 -11.95
C CYS A 9 2.48 -8.94 -12.71
N ILE A 10 1.41 -9.71 -12.49
CA ILE A 10 0.10 -9.43 -13.11
C ILE A 10 -0.46 -8.10 -12.64
N ARG A 11 -0.23 -7.69 -11.39
CA ARG A 11 -0.68 -6.38 -10.87
C ARG A 11 0.06 -5.21 -11.52
N TYR A 12 1.30 -5.39 -11.96
CA TYR A 12 2.10 -4.31 -12.54
C TYR A 12 1.47 -3.74 -13.81
N PHE A 13 1.05 -4.60 -14.74
CA PHE A 13 0.41 -4.21 -16.00
C PHE A 13 -0.85 -3.33 -15.85
N PRO A 14 -1.91 -3.75 -15.13
CA PRO A 14 -3.11 -2.95 -14.94
C PRO A 14 -2.81 -1.71 -14.09
N THR A 15 -1.91 -1.79 -13.11
CA THR A 15 -1.52 -0.58 -12.36
C THR A 15 -0.90 0.47 -13.28
N GLN A 16 -0.03 0.06 -14.21
CA GLN A 16 0.58 1.00 -15.16
C GLN A 16 -0.40 1.49 -16.22
N ALA A 17 -1.29 0.62 -16.73
CA ALA A 17 -2.35 1.03 -17.65
C ALA A 17 -3.27 2.08 -17.00
N LEU A 18 -3.65 1.89 -15.74
CA LEU A 18 -4.49 2.83 -15.00
C LEU A 18 -3.74 4.13 -14.65
N ASN A 19 -2.44 4.03 -14.35
CA ASN A 19 -1.60 5.23 -14.19
C ASN A 19 -1.57 6.03 -15.49
N PHE A 20 -1.38 5.40 -16.65
CA PHE A 20 -1.41 6.10 -17.93
C PHE A 20 -2.79 6.68 -18.25
N ALA A 21 -3.87 5.96 -17.97
CA ALA A 21 -5.22 6.40 -18.28
C ALA A 21 -5.73 7.53 -17.37
N PHE A 22 -5.48 7.45 -16.06
CA PHE A 22 -6.16 8.30 -15.08
C PHE A 22 -5.27 9.33 -14.39
N LYS A 23 -3.94 9.15 -14.38
CA LYS A 23 -3.05 10.05 -13.61
C LYS A 23 -3.14 11.50 -14.09
N ASP A 24 -3.18 11.72 -15.41
CA ASP A 24 -3.22 13.07 -15.97
C ASP A 24 -4.61 13.70 -15.83
N GLN A 25 -5.68 12.91 -15.97
CA GLN A 25 -7.06 13.36 -15.73
C GLN A 25 -7.28 13.77 -14.27
N VAL A 26 -6.80 12.98 -13.32
CA VAL A 26 -6.91 13.30 -11.88
C VAL A 26 -6.02 14.48 -11.50
N LYS A 27 -4.81 14.57 -12.06
CA LYS A 27 -3.94 15.73 -11.83
C LYS A 27 -4.54 17.01 -12.40
N ALA A 28 -5.20 16.93 -13.56
CA ALA A 28 -5.87 18.08 -14.16
C ALA A 28 -7.03 18.57 -13.28
N LEU A 29 -7.83 17.65 -12.74
CA LEU A 29 -8.98 17.97 -11.90
C LEU A 29 -8.59 18.66 -10.58
N PHE A 30 -7.45 18.28 -10.01
CA PHE A 30 -6.98 18.77 -8.70
C PHE A 30 -5.75 19.68 -8.80
N LYS A 31 -5.47 20.26 -9.97
CA LYS A 31 -4.26 21.06 -10.20
C LYS A 31 -4.22 22.28 -9.26
N PRO A 32 -3.21 22.40 -8.37
CA PRO A 32 -3.06 23.58 -7.54
C PRO A 32 -2.70 24.81 -8.39
N LYS A 33 -3.34 25.95 -8.11
CA LYS A 33 -2.99 27.24 -8.72
C LYS A 33 -1.78 27.82 -8.00
N LYS A 34 -0.94 28.60 -8.69
CA LYS A 34 0.25 29.23 -8.08
C LYS A 34 -0.13 30.18 -6.92
N THR A 35 -1.30 30.81 -7.00
CA THR A 35 -1.88 31.72 -6.00
C THR A 35 -2.51 31.01 -4.79
N ASP A 36 -2.63 29.68 -4.81
CA ASP A 36 -3.21 28.95 -3.68
C ASP A 36 -2.29 28.99 -2.46
N SER A 37 -2.87 29.16 -1.26
CA SER A 37 -2.16 28.98 0.01
C SER A 37 -1.58 27.56 0.13
N ASN A 38 -0.50 27.41 0.89
CA ASN A 38 0.16 26.12 1.12
C ASN A 38 -0.80 25.05 1.63
N ALA A 39 -1.77 25.41 2.49
CA ALA A 39 -2.79 24.49 2.97
C ALA A 39 -3.73 23.98 1.86
N ILE A 40 -4.06 24.84 0.90
CA ILE A 40 -4.91 24.49 -0.26
C ILE A 40 -4.11 23.61 -1.22
N LYS A 41 -2.84 23.92 -1.47
CA LYS A 41 -1.94 23.11 -2.30
C LYS A 41 -1.77 21.70 -1.71
N PHE A 42 -1.55 21.61 -0.41
CA PHE A 42 -1.46 20.34 0.32
C PHE A 42 -2.76 19.53 0.22
N SER A 43 -3.91 20.17 0.49
CA SER A 43 -5.22 19.51 0.42
C SER A 43 -5.54 19.01 -0.99
N LYS A 44 -5.24 19.81 -2.03
CA LYS A 44 -5.40 19.41 -3.43
C LYS A 44 -4.49 18.23 -3.81
N ASN A 45 -3.24 18.22 -3.35
CA ASN A 45 -2.32 17.11 -3.59
C ASN A 45 -2.77 15.82 -2.90
N ILE A 46 -3.29 15.90 -1.68
CA ILE A 46 -3.88 14.75 -0.97
C ILE A 46 -5.14 14.27 -1.68
N ALA A 47 -6.06 15.16 -2.04
CA ALA A 47 -7.30 14.81 -2.73
C ALA A 47 -7.02 14.17 -4.09
N SER A 48 -6.10 14.74 -4.87
CA SER A 48 -5.61 14.18 -6.14
C SER A 48 -5.02 12.79 -5.94
N GLY A 49 -4.11 12.64 -4.98
CA GLY A 49 -3.45 11.38 -4.69
C GLY A 49 -4.38 10.31 -4.12
N GLY A 50 -5.37 10.71 -3.34
CA GLY A 50 -6.42 9.86 -2.78
C GLY A 50 -7.39 9.39 -3.85
N ALA A 51 -7.86 10.28 -4.72
CA ALA A 51 -8.75 9.95 -5.83
C ALA A 51 -8.07 9.03 -6.87
N ALA A 52 -6.85 9.38 -7.30
CA ALA A 52 -6.07 8.52 -8.19
C ALA A 52 -5.80 7.15 -7.54
N GLY A 53 -5.41 7.16 -6.27
CA GLY A 53 -5.19 5.94 -5.49
C GLY A 53 -6.42 5.06 -5.41
N ALA A 54 -7.58 5.62 -5.08
CA ALA A 54 -8.84 4.90 -4.97
C ALA A 54 -9.29 4.31 -6.31
N MET A 55 -9.15 5.06 -7.41
CA MET A 55 -9.48 4.55 -8.75
C MET A 55 -8.55 3.43 -9.20
N SER A 56 -7.23 3.58 -9.02
CA SER A 56 -6.32 2.46 -9.30
C SER A 56 -6.68 1.25 -8.45
N LEU A 57 -6.94 1.48 -7.16
CA LEU A 57 -7.30 0.44 -6.22
C LEU A 57 -8.59 -0.26 -6.65
N PHE A 58 -9.60 0.45 -7.14
CA PHE A 58 -10.86 -0.16 -7.60
C PHE A 58 -10.64 -1.31 -8.58
N PHE A 59 -9.69 -1.20 -9.50
CA PHE A 59 -9.41 -2.28 -10.45
C PHE A 59 -8.44 -3.34 -9.90
N VAL A 60 -7.42 -2.93 -9.13
CA VAL A 60 -6.34 -3.84 -8.71
C VAL A 60 -6.57 -4.47 -7.33
N TYR A 61 -7.59 -4.04 -6.58
CA TYR A 61 -7.80 -4.47 -5.20
C TYR A 61 -8.05 -5.98 -5.09
N SER A 62 -8.79 -6.55 -6.03
CA SER A 62 -9.06 -7.99 -6.02
C SER A 62 -7.79 -8.83 -6.16
N LEU A 63 -6.80 -8.33 -6.93
CA LEU A 63 -5.49 -8.95 -7.07
C LEU A 63 -4.66 -8.80 -5.78
N ASP A 64 -4.72 -7.64 -5.12
CA ASP A 64 -4.09 -7.41 -3.82
C ASP A 64 -4.67 -8.36 -2.75
N TYR A 65 -5.99 -8.51 -2.74
CA TYR A 65 -6.70 -9.46 -1.87
C TYR A 65 -6.21 -10.89 -2.13
N CYS A 66 -6.23 -11.32 -3.40
CA CYS A 66 -5.80 -12.67 -3.80
C CYS A 66 -4.35 -12.96 -3.38
N ARG A 67 -3.44 -12.02 -3.64
CA ARG A 67 -2.05 -12.09 -3.21
C ARG A 67 -1.92 -12.21 -1.69
N THR A 68 -2.68 -11.43 -0.94
CA THR A 68 -2.63 -11.43 0.54
C THR A 68 -3.08 -12.76 1.11
N ARG A 69 -4.18 -13.33 0.59
CA ARG A 69 -4.67 -14.66 0.97
C ARG A 69 -3.65 -15.75 0.67
N LEU A 70 -3.10 -15.78 -0.55
CA LEU A 70 -2.09 -16.78 -0.93
C LEU A 70 -0.80 -16.65 -0.13
N ALA A 71 -0.35 -15.43 0.16
CA ALA A 71 0.84 -15.21 0.96
C ALA A 71 0.65 -15.68 2.41
N ASN A 72 -0.55 -15.51 2.97
CA ASN A 72 -0.87 -16.07 4.30
C ASN A 72 -0.98 -17.59 4.25
N ASP A 73 -1.68 -18.13 3.27
CA ASP A 73 -1.86 -19.57 3.06
C ASP A 73 -0.52 -20.31 2.91
N ALA A 74 0.41 -19.74 2.14
CA ALA A 74 1.75 -20.28 1.99
C ALA A 74 2.55 -20.27 3.31
N LYS A 75 2.30 -19.32 4.21
CA LYS A 75 2.92 -19.30 5.54
C LYS A 75 2.34 -20.38 6.45
N VAL A 76 1.02 -20.62 6.38
CA VAL A 76 0.35 -21.72 7.10
C VAL A 76 0.89 -23.07 6.63
N GLY A 77 0.95 -23.28 5.30
CA GLY A 77 1.52 -24.49 4.70
C GLY A 77 2.95 -24.77 5.13
N LYS A 78 3.81 -23.74 5.20
CA LYS A 78 5.20 -23.87 5.69
C LYS A 78 5.31 -24.23 7.18
N LYS A 79 4.28 -23.97 7.97
CA LYS A 79 4.21 -24.31 9.39
C LYS A 79 3.51 -25.66 9.63
N GLY A 80 3.31 -26.46 8.59
CA GLY A 80 2.65 -27.78 8.68
C GLY A 80 1.13 -27.72 8.71
N GLY A 81 0.50 -26.56 8.49
CA GLY A 81 -0.95 -26.46 8.35
C GLY A 81 -1.42 -26.80 6.94
N GLU A 82 -2.69 -27.21 6.80
CA GLU A 82 -3.28 -27.44 5.48
C GLU A 82 -3.45 -26.14 4.70
N ARG A 83 -3.18 -26.21 3.40
CA ARG A 83 -3.39 -25.07 2.50
C ARG A 83 -4.85 -24.93 2.14
N GLN A 84 -5.40 -23.74 2.35
CA GLN A 84 -6.75 -23.35 1.99
C GLN A 84 -6.93 -23.16 0.47
N PHE A 85 -5.86 -22.79 -0.26
CA PHE A 85 -5.96 -22.42 -1.68
C PHE A 85 -4.90 -23.09 -2.56
N ASN A 86 -5.33 -23.60 -3.71
CA ASN A 86 -4.44 -24.22 -4.71
C ASN A 86 -3.81 -23.20 -5.67
N GLY A 87 -4.35 -21.98 -5.77
CA GLY A 87 -3.82 -20.93 -6.64
C GLY A 87 -4.72 -19.70 -6.68
N MET A 88 -4.38 -18.74 -7.54
CA MET A 88 -5.14 -17.48 -7.64
C MET A 88 -6.60 -17.71 -8.05
N ILE A 89 -6.84 -18.55 -9.06
CA ILE A 89 -8.19 -18.88 -9.54
C ILE A 89 -9.03 -19.51 -8.42
N ASP A 90 -8.42 -20.37 -7.61
CA ASP A 90 -9.08 -21.02 -6.48
C ASP A 90 -9.48 -20.02 -5.39
N VAL A 91 -8.65 -19.00 -5.12
CA VAL A 91 -9.00 -17.91 -4.21
C VAL A 91 -10.23 -17.15 -4.69
N TYR A 92 -10.30 -16.80 -5.98
CA TYR A 92 -11.45 -16.11 -6.54
C TYR A 92 -12.71 -16.97 -6.47
N LYS A 93 -12.64 -18.24 -6.92
CA LYS A 93 -13.77 -19.17 -6.89
C LYS A 93 -14.33 -19.35 -5.48
N LYS A 94 -13.47 -19.69 -4.51
CA LYS A 94 -13.88 -19.92 -3.11
C LYS A 94 -14.39 -18.64 -2.42
N THR A 95 -13.77 -17.49 -2.68
CA THR A 95 -14.21 -16.22 -2.08
C THR A 95 -15.55 -15.78 -2.65
N ILE A 96 -15.76 -15.89 -3.98
CA ILE A 96 -17.04 -15.52 -4.61
C ILE A 96 -18.14 -16.48 -4.15
N ALA A 97 -17.88 -17.78 -4.04
CA ALA A 97 -18.86 -18.75 -3.58
C ALA A 97 -19.29 -18.55 -2.11
N SER A 98 -18.39 -18.05 -1.25
CA SER A 98 -18.68 -17.83 0.18
C SER A 98 -19.25 -16.44 0.49
N ASP A 99 -18.61 -15.39 -0.05
CA ASP A 99 -18.83 -13.99 0.35
C ASP A 99 -19.23 -13.08 -0.83
N GLY A 100 -19.36 -13.64 -2.03
CA GLY A 100 -19.64 -12.89 -3.25
C GLY A 100 -18.51 -11.92 -3.62
N LEU A 101 -18.84 -10.94 -4.47
CA LEU A 101 -17.90 -9.90 -4.90
C LEU A 101 -17.45 -9.01 -3.74
N VAL A 102 -18.31 -8.79 -2.74
CA VAL A 102 -17.99 -7.99 -1.55
C VAL A 102 -16.83 -8.60 -0.75
N GLY A 103 -16.69 -9.93 -0.75
CA GLY A 103 -15.58 -10.63 -0.11
C GLY A 103 -14.21 -10.26 -0.70
N LEU A 104 -14.13 -10.01 -2.01
CA LEU A 104 -12.90 -9.61 -2.71
C LEU A 104 -12.51 -8.15 -2.43
N TYR A 105 -13.48 -7.30 -2.08
CA TYR A 105 -13.28 -5.87 -1.79
C TYR A 105 -13.29 -5.55 -0.28
N ARG A 106 -13.23 -6.58 0.58
CA ARG A 106 -13.25 -6.36 2.03
C ARG A 106 -11.99 -5.63 2.49
N GLY A 107 -12.20 -4.45 3.07
CA GLY A 107 -11.13 -3.54 3.50
C GLY A 107 -10.82 -2.41 2.50
N PHE A 108 -11.59 -2.27 1.41
CA PHE A 108 -11.35 -1.24 0.40
C PHE A 108 -11.38 0.18 0.98
N VAL A 109 -12.42 0.52 1.75
CA VAL A 109 -12.58 1.86 2.34
C VAL A 109 -11.40 2.24 3.22
N ILE A 110 -11.00 1.35 4.14
CA ILE A 110 -9.85 1.60 5.03
C ILE A 110 -8.53 1.68 4.26
N SER A 111 -8.45 1.05 3.09
CA SER A 111 -7.31 1.19 2.19
C SER A 111 -7.22 2.57 1.56
N CYS A 112 -8.35 3.16 1.14
CA CYS A 112 -8.40 4.53 0.64
C CYS A 112 -7.98 5.53 1.72
N VAL A 113 -8.47 5.34 2.95
CA VAL A 113 -8.04 6.14 4.12
C VAL A 113 -6.53 5.99 4.34
N GLY A 114 -5.99 4.78 4.26
CA GLY A 114 -4.56 4.52 4.38
C GLY A 114 -3.72 5.29 3.35
N ILE A 115 -4.19 5.38 2.09
CA ILE A 115 -3.51 6.18 1.05
C ILE A 115 -3.50 7.66 1.42
N ILE A 116 -4.63 8.20 1.87
CA ILE A 116 -4.75 9.61 2.26
C ILE A 116 -3.81 9.92 3.43
N VAL A 117 -3.83 9.08 4.47
CA VAL A 117 -2.97 9.24 5.67
C VAL A 117 -1.50 9.13 5.30
N TYR A 118 -1.11 8.11 4.53
CA TYR A 118 0.27 7.95 4.07
C TYR A 118 0.74 9.17 3.28
N ARG A 119 -0.07 9.68 2.33
CA ARG A 119 0.28 10.87 1.53
C ARG A 119 0.35 12.12 2.38
N GLY A 120 -0.58 12.29 3.33
CA GLY A 120 -0.57 13.43 4.25
C GLY A 120 0.72 13.48 5.08
N PHE A 121 1.11 12.37 5.70
CA PHE A 121 2.38 12.29 6.42
C PHE A 121 3.59 12.45 5.49
N TYR A 122 3.56 11.83 4.30
CA TYR A 122 4.65 11.93 3.34
C TYR A 122 4.91 13.39 2.94
N PHE A 123 3.88 14.10 2.46
CA PHE A 123 4.04 15.50 2.06
C PHE A 123 4.31 16.41 3.26
N GLY A 124 3.63 16.21 4.40
CA GLY A 124 3.82 17.05 5.58
C GLY A 124 5.24 16.95 6.13
N LEU A 125 5.78 15.72 6.23
CA LEU A 125 7.15 15.50 6.66
C LEU A 125 8.15 16.00 5.60
N TYR A 126 7.90 15.76 4.31
CA TYR A 126 8.79 16.23 3.25
C TYR A 126 8.87 17.75 3.19
N ASP A 127 7.73 18.44 3.20
CA ASP A 127 7.65 19.91 3.12
C ASP A 127 8.21 20.59 4.38
N THR A 128 8.14 19.94 5.54
CA THR A 128 8.72 20.44 6.80
C THR A 128 10.23 20.20 6.87
N LEU A 129 10.67 18.98 6.57
CA LEU A 129 12.06 18.56 6.78
C LEU A 129 12.97 18.98 5.63
N LYS A 130 12.46 19.11 4.41
CA LYS A 130 13.25 19.55 3.26
C LYS A 130 13.89 20.93 3.48
N PRO A 131 13.16 22.02 3.81
CA PRO A 131 13.79 23.33 4.00
C PRO A 131 14.70 23.40 5.24
N ILE A 132 14.50 22.53 6.23
CA ILE A 132 15.31 22.49 7.46
C ILE A 132 16.63 21.73 7.22
N LEU A 133 16.58 20.61 6.49
CA LEU A 133 17.70 19.68 6.34
C LEU A 133 18.43 19.82 5.00
N LEU A 134 17.80 20.40 3.99
CA LEU A 134 18.35 20.58 2.64
C LEU A 134 18.39 22.06 2.29
N GLY A 135 19.61 22.60 2.10
CA GLY A 135 19.82 23.88 1.42
C GLY A 135 19.57 23.79 -0.09
N GLU A 136 19.70 24.92 -0.80
CA GLU A 136 19.46 24.99 -2.26
C GLU A 136 20.37 24.04 -3.08
N ASP A 137 21.57 23.72 -2.59
CA ASP A 137 22.55 22.81 -3.22
C ASP A 137 22.64 21.43 -2.53
N ALA A 138 21.51 20.88 -2.08
CA ALA A 138 21.49 19.56 -1.48
C ALA A 138 21.90 18.44 -2.46
N GLY A 139 23.06 17.82 -2.20
CA GLY A 139 23.53 16.67 -2.96
C GLY A 139 22.53 15.52 -3.02
N VAL A 140 22.57 14.75 -4.11
CA VAL A 140 21.63 13.65 -4.43
C VAL A 140 21.50 12.64 -3.28
N VAL A 141 22.60 12.36 -2.57
CA VAL A 141 22.62 11.42 -1.43
C VAL A 141 21.79 11.92 -0.25
N ILE A 142 21.89 13.20 0.10
CA ILE A 142 21.17 13.76 1.25
C ILE A 142 19.68 13.87 0.91
N SER A 143 19.33 14.25 -0.32
CA SER A 143 17.96 14.23 -0.83
C SER A 143 17.35 12.83 -0.79
N PHE A 144 18.14 11.80 -1.11
CA PHE A 144 17.72 10.40 -1.02
C PHE A 144 17.50 9.96 0.43
N VAL A 145 18.43 10.27 1.34
CA VAL A 145 18.29 9.94 2.77
C VAL A 145 17.04 10.60 3.36
N LEU A 146 16.79 11.86 3.03
CA LEU A 146 15.57 12.55 3.44
C LEU A 146 14.32 11.84 2.90
N GLY A 147 14.27 11.60 1.58
CA GLY A 147 13.13 10.95 0.95
C GLY A 147 12.86 9.56 1.52
N TYR A 148 13.92 8.81 1.81
CA TYR A 148 13.83 7.50 2.45
C TYR A 148 13.34 7.61 3.90
N GLY A 149 13.89 8.51 4.72
CA GLY A 149 13.46 8.74 6.10
C GLY A 149 12.00 9.17 6.21
N VAL A 150 11.56 10.06 5.32
CA VAL A 150 10.15 10.47 5.19
C VAL A 150 9.27 9.27 4.82
N THR A 151 9.69 8.45 3.85
CA THR A 151 8.95 7.26 3.41
C THR A 151 8.78 6.25 4.55
N VAL A 152 9.84 5.99 5.32
CA VAL A 152 9.80 5.10 6.48
C VAL A 152 8.86 5.64 7.55
N SER A 153 8.98 6.93 7.87
CA SER A 153 8.18 7.58 8.92
C SER A 153 6.68 7.62 8.56
N ALA A 154 6.35 8.02 7.33
CA ALA A 154 4.97 7.99 6.83
C ALA A 154 4.43 6.55 6.73
N GLY A 155 5.29 5.60 6.34
CA GLY A 155 4.99 4.18 6.33
C GLY A 155 4.65 3.64 7.71
N LEU A 156 5.40 4.03 8.74
CA LEU A 156 5.15 3.65 10.13
C LEU A 156 3.87 4.28 10.68
N ALA A 157 3.65 5.57 10.42
CA ALA A 157 2.45 6.28 10.86
C ALA A 157 1.16 5.70 10.24
N SER A 158 1.22 5.26 8.98
CA SER A 158 0.10 4.63 8.27
C SER A 158 -0.01 3.11 8.49
N TYR A 159 0.96 2.49 9.17
CA TYR A 159 1.03 1.04 9.34
C TYR A 159 -0.15 0.42 10.10
N PRO A 160 -0.72 1.04 11.16
CA PRO A 160 -1.92 0.51 11.80
C PRO A 160 -3.10 0.31 10.85
N ILE A 161 -3.25 1.23 9.88
CA ILE A 161 -4.30 1.18 8.86
C ILE A 161 -4.07 0.01 7.90
N ASP A 162 -2.82 -0.22 7.50
CA ASP A 162 -2.42 -1.38 6.69
C ASP A 162 -2.67 -2.71 7.44
N THR A 163 -2.42 -2.75 8.75
CA THR A 163 -2.75 -3.92 9.58
C THR A 163 -4.25 -4.18 9.62
N ILE A 164 -5.08 -3.17 9.83
CA ILE A 164 -6.55 -3.30 9.82
C ILE A 164 -7.03 -3.78 8.45
N ARG A 165 -6.53 -3.19 7.36
CA ARG A 165 -6.82 -3.63 5.98
C ARG A 165 -6.56 -5.12 5.81
N ARG A 166 -5.36 -5.59 6.15
CA ARG A 166 -4.99 -7.00 5.99
C ARG A 166 -5.83 -7.92 6.87
N ARG A 167 -6.08 -7.54 8.13
CA ARG A 167 -6.94 -8.31 9.04
C ARG A 167 -8.34 -8.47 8.48
N MET A 168 -8.91 -7.41 7.91
CA MET A 168 -10.22 -7.47 7.26
C MET A 168 -10.23 -8.42 6.04
N MET A 169 -9.20 -8.36 5.16
CA MET A 169 -9.07 -9.28 4.02
C MET A 169 -9.00 -10.76 4.45
N MET A 170 -8.40 -11.05 5.61
CA MET A 170 -8.29 -12.41 6.12
C MET A 170 -9.60 -12.99 6.67
N THR A 171 -10.62 -12.18 6.93
CA THR A 171 -11.93 -12.68 7.41
C THR A 171 -12.86 -13.14 6.30
N SER A 172 -12.50 -12.96 5.03
CA SER A 172 -13.34 -13.42 3.92
C SER A 172 -13.38 -14.95 3.88
N GLY A 173 -14.57 -15.54 3.76
CA GLY A 173 -14.76 -16.99 3.86
C GLY A 173 -14.69 -17.58 5.28
N GLU A 174 -14.53 -16.75 6.31
CA GLU A 174 -14.63 -17.16 7.72
C GLU A 174 -16.05 -16.96 8.25
N ALA A 175 -16.47 -17.78 9.24
CA ALA A 175 -17.78 -17.64 9.89
C ALA A 175 -17.92 -16.31 10.65
N VAL A 176 -16.83 -15.83 11.27
CA VAL A 176 -16.81 -14.58 12.03
C VAL A 176 -16.08 -13.50 11.24
N LYS A 177 -16.81 -12.40 10.97
CA LYS A 177 -16.35 -11.29 10.14
C LYS A 177 -16.39 -10.00 10.94
N TYR A 178 -15.44 -9.10 10.69
CA TYR A 178 -15.52 -7.74 11.21
C TYR A 178 -16.65 -6.98 10.52
N LYS A 179 -17.45 -6.24 11.28
CA LYS A 179 -18.56 -5.42 10.75
C LYS A 179 -18.05 -4.21 9.97
N GLY A 180 -16.81 -3.79 10.22
CA GLY A 180 -16.16 -2.66 9.57
C GLY A 180 -14.74 -2.44 10.10
N SER A 181 -14.07 -1.41 9.59
CA SER A 181 -12.71 -1.06 10.03
C SER A 181 -12.65 -0.59 11.48
N ILE A 182 -13.67 0.13 11.94
CA ILE A 182 -13.77 0.59 13.33
C ILE A 182 -13.96 -0.60 14.27
N ASP A 183 -14.90 -1.51 13.96
CA ASP A 183 -15.11 -2.76 14.70
C ASP A 183 -13.83 -3.61 14.73
N CYS A 184 -13.15 -3.77 13.59
CA CYS A 184 -11.85 -4.45 13.51
C CYS A 184 -10.81 -3.81 14.44
N THR A 185 -10.71 -2.48 14.43
CA THR A 185 -9.77 -1.73 15.30
C THR A 185 -10.09 -1.97 16.77
N ILE A 186 -11.35 -1.80 17.17
CA ILE A 186 -11.79 -1.99 18.57
C ILE A 186 -11.50 -3.42 19.02
N GLN A 187 -11.82 -4.42 18.20
CA GLN A 187 -11.58 -5.82 18.55
C GLN A 187 -10.09 -6.15 18.66
N ILE A 188 -9.24 -5.64 17.77
CA ILE A 188 -7.79 -5.82 17.85
C ILE A 188 -7.26 -5.17 19.14
N LEU A 189 -7.65 -3.94 19.43
CA LEU A 189 -7.19 -3.24 20.63
C LEU A 189 -7.62 -3.97 21.91
N LYS A 190 -8.86 -4.45 21.97
CA LYS A 190 -9.38 -5.18 23.13
C LYS A 190 -8.77 -6.58 23.31
N LYS A 191 -8.52 -7.31 22.23
CA LYS A 191 -8.08 -8.72 22.29
C LYS A 191 -6.57 -8.90 22.24
N GLU A 192 -5.87 -8.05 21.48
CA GLU A 192 -4.44 -8.23 21.17
C GLU A 192 -3.56 -7.04 21.59
N GLY A 193 -4.18 -5.91 21.98
CA GLY A 193 -3.49 -4.69 22.37
C GLY A 193 -2.99 -3.83 21.20
N ALA A 194 -2.63 -2.58 21.51
CA ALA A 194 -2.18 -1.58 20.53
C ALA A 194 -0.92 -2.01 19.77
N MET A 195 0.00 -2.73 20.43
CA MET A 195 1.22 -3.23 19.80
C MET A 195 0.95 -4.22 18.65
N SER A 196 -0.22 -4.88 18.63
CA SER A 196 -0.58 -5.78 17.54
C SER A 196 -0.74 -5.06 16.19
N LEU A 197 -1.11 -3.77 16.21
CA LEU A 197 -1.25 -2.95 15.01
C LEU A 197 0.10 -2.67 14.31
N MET A 198 1.21 -2.76 15.04
CA MET A 198 2.57 -2.52 14.55
C MET A 198 3.34 -3.81 14.26
N LYS A 199 2.72 -4.99 14.44
CA LYS A 199 3.38 -6.28 14.17
C LYS A 199 3.71 -6.41 12.69
N GLY A 200 5.01 -6.46 12.38
CA GLY A 200 5.53 -6.58 11.03
C GLY A 200 5.99 -5.28 10.39
N ALA A 201 5.91 -4.14 11.11
CA ALA A 201 6.37 -2.85 10.62
C ALA A 201 7.85 -2.87 10.22
N GLY A 202 8.72 -3.43 11.08
CA GLY A 202 10.15 -3.59 10.77
C GLY A 202 10.43 -4.45 9.54
N ALA A 203 9.69 -5.56 9.38
CA ALA A 203 9.80 -6.40 8.18
C ALA A 203 9.30 -5.68 6.91
N ASN A 204 8.38 -4.73 7.04
CA ASN A 204 7.94 -3.89 5.94
C ASN A 204 8.99 -2.84 5.55
N ILE A 205 9.67 -2.24 6.53
CA ILE A 205 10.79 -1.31 6.31
C ILE A 205 11.94 -2.03 5.59
N LEU A 206 12.37 -3.20 6.10
CA LEU A 206 13.43 -4.01 5.48
C LEU A 206 13.11 -4.35 4.02
N ARG A 207 11.84 -4.71 3.74
CA ARG A 207 11.38 -4.97 2.38
C ARG A 207 11.43 -3.71 1.51
N GLY A 208 11.09 -2.56 2.08
CA GLY A 208 11.20 -1.26 1.41
C GLY A 208 12.65 -0.94 1.03
N MET A 209 13.60 -1.12 1.96
CA MET A 209 15.04 -0.95 1.69
C MET A 209 15.54 -1.88 0.60
N ALA A 210 15.22 -3.17 0.71
CA ALA A 210 15.62 -4.15 -0.30
C ALA A 210 15.04 -3.79 -1.68
N GLY A 211 13.77 -3.37 -1.74
CA GLY A 211 13.15 -2.94 -3.00
C GLY A 211 13.81 -1.71 -3.60
N ALA A 212 14.10 -0.69 -2.79
CA ALA A 212 14.81 0.51 -3.23
C ALA A 212 16.24 0.19 -3.71
N GLY A 213 16.95 -0.68 -2.99
CA GLY A 213 18.30 -1.12 -3.37
C GLY A 213 18.32 -1.89 -4.70
N VAL A 214 17.34 -2.77 -4.92
CA VAL A 214 17.20 -3.49 -6.20
C VAL A 214 16.92 -2.53 -7.36
N LEU A 215 16.07 -1.53 -7.17
CA LEU A 215 15.79 -0.52 -8.20
C LEU A 215 17.02 0.33 -8.51
N ALA A 216 17.71 0.85 -7.49
CA ALA A 216 18.92 1.63 -7.67
C ALA A 216 20.05 0.82 -8.36
N GLY A 217 20.20 -0.45 -7.98
CA GLY A 217 21.13 -1.38 -8.62
C GLY A 217 20.75 -1.67 -10.07
N PHE A 218 19.45 -1.83 -10.37
CA PHE A 218 18.97 -2.03 -11.73
C PHE A 218 19.21 -0.80 -12.62
N ASP A 219 18.96 0.40 -12.11
CA ASP A 219 19.22 1.65 -12.84
C ASP A 219 20.70 1.80 -13.17
N LYS A 220 21.59 1.51 -12.21
CA LYS A 220 23.05 1.49 -12.44
C LYS A 220 23.48 0.42 -13.43
N PHE A 221 22.88 -0.76 -13.39
CA PHE A 221 23.17 -1.83 -14.34
C PHE A 221 22.72 -1.45 -15.76
N LYS A 222 21.54 -0.84 -15.89
CA LYS A 222 21.01 -0.36 -17.16
C LYS A 222 21.89 0.74 -17.77
N GLU A 223 22.37 1.67 -16.95
CA GLU A 223 23.32 2.72 -17.36
C GLU A 223 24.66 2.15 -17.88
N LEU A 224 25.09 0.99 -17.37
CA LEU A 224 26.31 0.30 -17.82
C LEU A 224 26.12 -0.54 -19.09
N TYR A 225 24.94 -1.13 -19.29
CA TYR A 225 24.69 -2.13 -20.34
C TYR A 225 23.90 -1.60 -21.54
N VAL A 226 23.18 -0.49 -21.36
CA VAL A 226 22.42 0.20 -22.40
C VAL A 226 23.06 1.58 -22.60
N ASN A 227 24.32 1.57 -23.06
CA ASN A 227 24.92 2.70 -23.76
C ASN A 227 24.58 2.60 -25.25
#